data_AF-A0A7S2I1Y5-F1
#
_entry.id   AF-A0A7S2I1Y5-F1
#
_cell.length_a   1.000
_cell.length_b   1.000
_cell.length_c   1.000
_cell.angle_alpha   90.00
_cell.angle_beta   90.00
_cell.angle_gamma   90.00
#
_symmetry.space_group_name_H-M   'P 1'
#
loop_
_entity.id
_entity.type
_entity.pdbx_description
1 polymer ?
#
loop_
_entity_poly.entity_id
_entity_poly.type
_entity_poly.pdbx_seq_one_letter_code
_entity_poly.pdbx_strand_id
1 'polypeptide(L)'
;PMGRSSESAFVREVRAAFDYSLGSFMWKQAVFYAERLVAECPCEETAYLLALAYFHNQEHWRARWHLQGNQLPEARYLLARCCLALQRWDEAEDALLISPPGASPNGGVAAEVVHGAAGLFLLGQVKEQQLKSEHALECYARCLELCPFMWEAYERWSW
;
A
#
# COMPACT_ATOMS: atom_id res chain seq x y z
N PRO A 1 -23.44 -9.08 -25.43
CA PRO A 1 -22.02 -9.13 -25.87
C PRO A 1 -21.36 -7.76 -25.69
N MET A 2 -20.83 -7.51 -24.49
CA MET A 2 -20.08 -6.28 -24.18
C MET A 2 -18.67 -6.42 -24.75
N GLY A 3 -18.32 -5.55 -25.69
CA GLY A 3 -17.00 -5.54 -26.31
C GLY A 3 -15.94 -5.21 -25.27
N ARG A 4 -14.96 -6.12 -25.10
CA ARG A 4 -13.69 -5.79 -24.46
C ARG A 4 -13.11 -4.60 -25.23
N SER A 5 -13.02 -3.44 -24.59
CA SER A 5 -12.28 -2.30 -25.12
C SER A 5 -10.83 -2.75 -25.33
N SER A 6 -10.37 -2.78 -26.57
CA SER A 6 -8.94 -2.91 -26.85
C SER A 6 -8.25 -1.76 -26.13
N GLU A 7 -7.40 -2.07 -25.16
CA GLU A 7 -6.49 -1.09 -24.56
C GLU A 7 -5.74 -0.39 -25.70
N SER A 8 -5.69 0.95 -25.66
CA SER A 8 -5.10 1.70 -26.76
C SER A 8 -3.62 1.36 -26.87
N ALA A 9 -3.09 1.31 -28.10
CA ALA A 9 -1.66 1.05 -28.32
C ALA A 9 -0.78 2.04 -27.53
N PHE A 10 -1.26 3.27 -27.38
CA PHE A 10 -0.66 4.31 -26.55
C PHE A 10 -0.58 3.91 -25.07
N VAL A 11 -1.68 3.49 -24.43
CA VAL A 11 -1.67 3.08 -23.01
C VAL A 11 -0.65 1.98 -22.76
N ARG A 12 -0.59 0.98 -23.66
CA ARG A 12 0.37 -0.13 -23.57
C ARG A 12 1.82 0.35 -23.65
N GLU A 13 2.13 1.25 -24.58
CA GLU A 13 3.48 1.80 -24.75
C GLU A 13 3.89 2.68 -23.56
N VAL A 14 2.97 3.51 -23.05
CA VAL A 14 3.21 4.32 -21.85
C VAL A 14 3.41 3.44 -20.62
N ARG A 15 2.63 2.35 -20.49
CA ARG A 15 2.81 1.38 -19.39
C ARG A 15 4.19 0.72 -19.44
N ALA A 16 4.64 0.31 -20.62
CA ALA A 16 5.98 -0.25 -20.78
C ALA A 16 7.08 0.77 -20.42
N ALA A 17 6.92 2.04 -20.82
CA ALA A 17 7.85 3.11 -20.47
C ALA A 17 7.85 3.42 -18.95
N PHE A 18 6.68 3.36 -18.31
CA PHE A 18 6.54 3.46 -16.87
C PHE A 18 7.29 2.33 -16.15
N ASP A 19 7.03 1.08 -16.52
CA ASP A 19 7.64 -0.10 -15.88
C ASP A 19 9.17 -0.09 -16.03
N TYR A 20 9.67 0.27 -17.22
CA TYR A 20 11.11 0.45 -17.45
C TYR A 20 11.70 1.55 -16.56
N SER A 21 11.02 2.71 -16.49
CA SER A 21 11.48 3.85 -15.69
C SER A 21 11.51 3.51 -14.20
N LEU A 22 10.47 2.84 -13.70
CA LEU A 22 10.36 2.42 -12.30
C LEU A 22 11.43 1.38 -11.96
N GLY A 23 11.60 0.33 -12.79
CA GLY A 23 12.62 -0.70 -12.59
C GLY A 23 14.06 -0.18 -12.72
N SER A 24 14.26 0.94 -13.43
CA SER A 24 15.56 1.60 -13.60
C SER A 24 15.80 2.76 -12.62
N PHE A 25 14.97 2.90 -11.59
CA PHE A 25 15.09 3.96 -10.58
C PHE A 25 14.97 5.41 -11.13
N MET A 26 14.33 5.59 -12.29
CA MET A 26 14.12 6.88 -12.96
C MET A 26 12.80 7.53 -12.51
N TRP A 27 12.72 7.89 -11.22
CA TRP A 27 11.46 8.28 -10.56
C TRP A 27 10.71 9.43 -11.22
N LYS A 28 11.41 10.50 -11.61
CA LYS A 28 10.79 11.64 -12.30
C LYS A 28 10.17 11.24 -13.65
N GLN A 29 10.78 10.28 -14.35
CA GLN A 29 10.21 9.74 -15.60
C GLN A 29 9.03 8.83 -15.33
N ALA A 30 9.12 7.96 -14.31
CA ALA A 30 8.00 7.13 -13.88
C ALA A 30 6.77 7.98 -13.49
N VAL A 31 6.97 9.08 -12.76
CA VAL A 31 5.90 10.04 -12.44
C VAL A 31 5.28 10.60 -13.71
N PHE A 32 6.09 11.08 -14.66
CA PHE A 32 5.59 11.63 -15.91
C PHE A 32 4.71 10.64 -16.67
N TYR A 33 5.16 9.40 -16.85
CA TYR A 33 4.38 8.39 -17.56
C TYR A 33 3.13 7.97 -16.78
N ALA A 34 3.19 7.88 -15.45
CA ALA A 34 2.02 7.58 -14.64
C ALA A 34 0.95 8.68 -14.71
N GLU A 35 1.34 9.96 -14.75
CA GLU A 35 0.41 11.08 -14.95
C GLU A 35 -0.29 10.98 -16.32
N ARG A 36 0.41 10.50 -17.36
CA ARG A 36 -0.20 10.22 -18.67
C ARG A 36 -1.18 9.04 -18.61
N LEU A 37 -0.84 7.96 -17.90
CA LEU A 37 -1.73 6.81 -17.71
C LEU A 37 -3.04 7.20 -17.01
N VAL A 38 -2.96 8.00 -15.94
CA VAL A 38 -4.14 8.49 -15.21
C VAL A 38 -5.00 9.40 -16.09
N ALA A 39 -4.38 10.27 -16.90
CA ALA A 39 -5.11 11.17 -17.79
C ALA A 39 -5.89 10.42 -18.89
N GLU A 40 -5.33 9.32 -19.39
CA GLU A 40 -5.93 8.52 -20.47
C GLU A 40 -6.96 7.49 -19.93
N CYS A 41 -6.66 6.85 -18.80
CA CYS A 41 -7.51 5.81 -18.22
C CYS A 41 -7.58 5.97 -16.70
N PRO A 42 -8.41 6.91 -16.19
CA PRO A 42 -8.54 7.12 -14.75
C PRO A 42 -9.28 5.93 -14.09
N CYS A 43 -8.57 5.16 -13.27
CA CYS A 43 -9.11 4.06 -12.47
C CYS A 43 -8.24 3.82 -11.22
N GLU A 44 -8.66 2.89 -10.35
CA GLU A 44 -7.91 2.57 -9.13
C GLU A 44 -6.48 2.07 -9.42
N GLU A 45 -6.29 1.31 -10.49
CA GLU A 45 -4.98 0.80 -10.88
C GLU A 45 -4.05 1.94 -11.31
N THR A 46 -4.49 2.83 -12.20
CA THR A 46 -3.64 3.93 -12.66
C THR A 46 -3.36 4.95 -11.55
N ALA A 47 -4.32 5.18 -10.64
CA ALA A 47 -4.10 5.96 -9.43
C ALA A 47 -3.03 5.34 -8.52
N TYR A 48 -3.05 4.01 -8.36
CA TYR A 48 -2.02 3.28 -7.61
C TYR A 48 -0.63 3.44 -8.25
N LEU A 49 -0.49 3.29 -9.57
CA LEU A 49 0.79 3.44 -10.26
C LEU A 49 1.37 4.85 -10.11
N LEU A 50 0.52 5.88 -10.20
CA LEU A 50 0.93 7.26 -9.97
C LEU A 50 1.41 7.49 -8.54
N ALA A 51 0.66 6.98 -7.56
CA ALA A 51 1.07 7.07 -6.17
C ALA A 51 2.36 6.28 -5.88
N LEU A 52 2.56 5.14 -6.53
CA LEU A 52 3.78 4.35 -6.41
C LEU A 52 5.00 5.14 -6.93
N ALA A 53 4.86 5.80 -8.08
CA ALA A 53 5.92 6.67 -8.60
C ALA A 53 6.20 7.87 -7.67
N TYR A 54 5.16 8.54 -7.15
CA TYR A 54 5.36 9.61 -6.16
C TYR A 54 6.03 9.11 -4.89
N PHE A 55 5.66 7.92 -4.40
CA PHE A 55 6.26 7.32 -3.21
C PHE A 55 7.76 7.09 -3.40
N HIS A 56 8.16 6.50 -4.54
CA HIS A 56 9.57 6.30 -4.86
C HIS A 56 10.32 7.62 -5.10
N ASN A 57 9.64 8.66 -5.58
CA ASN A 57 10.18 10.01 -5.70
C ASN A 57 10.17 10.80 -4.37
N GLN A 58 9.86 10.15 -3.24
CA GLN A 58 9.77 10.75 -1.89
C GLN A 58 8.69 11.82 -1.73
N GLU A 59 7.71 11.86 -2.62
CA GLU A 59 6.56 12.78 -2.57
C GLU A 59 5.37 12.14 -1.82
N HIS A 60 5.62 11.70 -0.59
CA HIS A 60 4.67 10.89 0.20
C HIS A 60 3.30 11.57 0.39
N TRP A 61 3.25 12.90 0.50
CA TRP A 61 2.00 13.64 0.61
C TRP A 61 1.13 13.52 -0.64
N ARG A 62 1.74 13.63 -1.83
CA ARG A 62 1.02 13.47 -3.12
C ARG A 62 0.58 12.03 -3.31
N ALA A 63 1.47 11.07 -3.03
CA ALA A 63 1.13 9.65 -3.08
C ALA A 63 -0.09 9.32 -2.21
N ARG A 64 -0.08 9.76 -0.94
CA ARG A 64 -1.22 9.62 -0.01
C ARG A 64 -2.51 10.21 -0.60
N TRP A 65 -2.46 11.42 -1.13
CA TRP A 65 -3.63 12.09 -1.73
C TRP A 65 -4.28 11.25 -2.83
N HIS A 66 -3.49 10.69 -3.74
CA HIS A 66 -4.00 9.86 -4.84
C HIS A 66 -4.53 8.49 -4.42
N LEU A 67 -4.16 8.00 -3.24
CA LEU A 67 -4.59 6.70 -2.72
C LEU A 67 -5.85 6.77 -1.85
N GLN A 68 -6.33 7.97 -1.50
CA GLN A 68 -7.52 8.10 -0.66
C GLN A 68 -8.74 7.49 -1.35
N GLY A 69 -9.39 6.53 -0.68
CA GLY A 69 -10.58 5.84 -1.18
C GLY A 69 -10.32 4.66 -2.11
N ASN A 70 -9.06 4.40 -2.48
CA ASN A 70 -8.69 3.24 -3.31
C ASN A 70 -8.85 1.93 -2.52
N GLN A 71 -9.56 0.96 -3.08
CA GLN A 71 -9.90 -0.30 -2.43
C GLN A 71 -8.90 -1.44 -2.72
N LEU A 72 -7.97 -1.24 -3.67
CA LEU A 72 -6.98 -2.27 -3.99
C LEU A 72 -6.08 -2.56 -2.78
N PRO A 73 -5.85 -3.85 -2.43
CA PRO A 73 -5.00 -4.20 -1.29
C PRO A 73 -3.59 -3.60 -1.36
N GLU A 74 -2.98 -3.56 -2.54
CA GLU A 74 -1.66 -2.98 -2.79
C GLU A 74 -1.67 -1.46 -2.60
N ALA A 75 -2.76 -0.79 -3.00
CA ALA A 75 -2.93 0.64 -2.83
C ALA A 75 -3.10 1.03 -1.35
N ARG A 76 -3.87 0.23 -0.60
CA ARG A 76 -4.05 0.40 0.84
C ARG A 76 -2.76 0.18 1.60
N TYR A 77 -2.00 -0.86 1.25
CA TYR A 77 -0.68 -1.09 1.82
C TYR A 77 0.28 0.07 1.52
N LEU A 78 0.31 0.57 0.28
CA LEU A 78 1.13 1.72 -0.09
C LEU A 78 0.69 3.00 0.64
N LEU A 79 -0.61 3.20 0.84
CA LEU A 79 -1.16 4.31 1.62
C LEU A 79 -0.66 4.26 3.06
N ALA A 80 -0.67 3.08 3.69
CA ALA A 80 -0.12 2.89 5.02
C ALA A 80 1.37 3.24 5.09
N ARG A 81 2.16 2.83 4.09
CA ARG A 81 3.58 3.20 3.98
C ARG A 81 3.78 4.72 3.85
N CYS A 82 2.94 5.39 3.06
CA CYS A 82 2.96 6.85 2.96
C CYS A 82 2.65 7.50 4.30
N CYS A 83 1.64 6.99 5.01
CA CYS A 83 1.23 7.50 6.32
C CYS A 83 2.31 7.29 7.39
N LEU A 84 3.00 6.14 7.38
CA LEU A 84 4.16 5.91 8.25
C LEU A 84 5.27 6.94 7.98
N ALA A 85 5.62 7.18 6.72
CA ALA A 85 6.63 8.18 6.35
C ALA A 85 6.23 9.62 6.74
N LEU A 86 4.92 9.90 6.78
CA LEU A 86 4.35 11.19 7.16
C LEU A 86 4.01 11.29 8.67
N GLN A 87 4.33 10.27 9.46
CA GLN A 87 4.01 10.20 10.89
C GLN A 87 2.51 10.27 11.22
N ARG A 88 1.67 9.73 10.34
CA ARG A 88 0.21 9.67 10.47
C ARG A 88 -0.24 8.28 10.88
N TRP A 89 -0.03 7.94 12.15
CA TRP A 89 -0.15 6.57 12.66
C TRP A 89 -1.57 6.01 12.56
N ASP A 90 -2.58 6.79 12.96
CA ASP A 90 -3.97 6.32 12.97
C ASP A 90 -4.47 6.03 11.55
N GLU A 91 -4.09 6.88 10.59
CA GLU A 91 -4.43 6.65 9.18
C GLU A 91 -3.67 5.48 8.57
N ALA A 92 -2.43 5.23 9.00
CA ALA A 92 -1.68 4.06 8.58
C ALA A 92 -2.37 2.77 9.05
N GLU A 93 -2.84 2.76 10.30
CA GLU A 93 -3.61 1.65 10.87
C GLU A 93 -4.93 1.44 10.12
N ASP A 94 -5.71 2.50 9.89
CA ASP A 94 -6.97 2.43 9.13
C ASP A 94 -6.77 1.90 7.70
N ALA A 95 -5.68 2.33 7.04
CA ALA A 95 -5.35 1.84 5.71
C ALA A 95 -5.06 0.33 5.71
N LEU A 96 -4.39 -0.17 6.77
CA LEU A 96 -4.02 -1.58 6.91
C LEU A 96 -5.19 -2.50 7.29
N LEU A 97 -6.13 -2.00 8.09
CA LEU A 97 -7.23 -2.81 8.63
C LEU A 97 -8.43 -2.82 7.67
N ILE A 98 -8.80 -4.00 7.19
CA ILE A 98 -10.04 -4.21 6.45
C ILE A 98 -11.15 -4.41 7.47
N SER A 99 -12.12 -3.50 7.48
CA SER A 99 -13.40 -3.73 8.15
C SER A 99 -14.31 -4.51 7.20
N PRO A 100 -14.76 -5.74 7.55
CA PRO A 100 -15.73 -6.44 6.73
C PRO A 100 -17.04 -5.64 6.64
N PRO A 101 -17.72 -5.64 5.49
CA PRO A 101 -19.04 -5.01 5.38
C PRO A 101 -20.01 -5.66 6.36
N GLY A 102 -20.54 -4.86 7.30
CA GLY A 102 -21.45 -5.31 8.35
C GLY A 102 -20.78 -5.70 9.68
N ALA A 103 -19.46 -5.53 9.82
CA ALA A 103 -18.79 -5.67 11.12
C ALA A 103 -19.29 -4.59 12.09
N SER A 104 -19.92 -5.01 13.18
CA SER A 104 -20.24 -4.12 14.29
C SER A 104 -18.93 -3.74 14.99
N PRO A 105 -18.74 -2.47 15.43
CA PRO A 105 -17.55 -2.07 16.19
C PRO A 105 -17.35 -2.88 17.50
N ASN A 106 -18.36 -3.64 17.93
CA ASN A 106 -18.34 -4.48 19.12
C ASN A 106 -18.27 -6.00 18.81
N GLY A 107 -18.22 -6.40 17.53
CA GLY A 107 -18.16 -7.79 17.10
C GLY A 107 -16.71 -8.19 16.87
N GLY A 108 -16.16 -9.05 17.74
CA GLY A 108 -14.76 -9.49 17.77
C GLY A 108 -14.28 -10.34 16.59
N VAL A 109 -14.70 -10.03 15.36
CA VAL A 109 -14.05 -10.56 14.17
C VAL A 109 -12.70 -9.84 14.07
N ALA A 110 -11.62 -10.59 14.25
CA ALA A 110 -10.26 -10.06 14.11
C ALA A 110 -10.16 -9.33 12.75
N ALA A 111 -9.87 -8.02 12.78
CA ALA A 111 -9.72 -7.24 11.57
C ALA A 111 -8.67 -7.89 10.67
N GLU A 112 -9.01 -8.08 9.40
CA GLU A 112 -8.09 -8.64 8.42
C GLU A 112 -7.10 -7.56 8.00
N VAL A 113 -5.82 -7.91 7.91
CA VAL A 113 -4.75 -6.97 7.55
C VAL A 113 -4.44 -7.11 6.07
N VAL A 114 -4.48 -6.01 5.33
CA VAL A 114 -4.12 -5.99 3.90
C VAL A 114 -2.70 -6.52 3.69
N HIS A 115 -2.44 -7.18 2.56
CA HIS A 115 -1.10 -7.59 2.15
C HIS A 115 -0.40 -8.62 3.09
N GLY A 116 -1.18 -9.37 3.88
CA GLY A 116 -0.72 -10.55 4.61
C GLY A 116 0.41 -10.26 5.60
N ALA A 117 1.47 -11.07 5.57
CA ALA A 117 2.61 -10.94 6.49
C ALA A 117 3.28 -9.55 6.41
N ALA A 118 3.43 -8.98 5.22
CA ALA A 118 4.02 -7.65 5.05
C ALA A 118 3.15 -6.55 5.69
N GLY A 119 1.83 -6.67 5.59
CA GLY A 119 0.90 -5.77 6.26
C GLY A 119 0.93 -5.90 7.79
N LEU A 120 0.99 -7.13 8.32
CA LEU A 120 1.13 -7.37 9.75
C LEU A 120 2.44 -6.78 10.30
N PHE A 121 3.54 -6.96 9.57
CA PHE A 121 4.81 -6.33 9.94
C PHE A 121 4.70 -4.81 9.97
N LEU A 122 4.13 -4.18 8.93
CA LEU A 122 3.93 -2.73 8.90
C LEU A 122 3.00 -2.24 10.03
N LEU A 123 1.95 -3.01 10.35
CA LEU A 123 1.05 -2.71 11.46
C LEU A 123 1.81 -2.73 12.80
N GLY A 124 2.69 -3.73 13.00
CA GLY A 124 3.56 -3.78 14.18
C GLY A 124 4.42 -2.52 14.31
N GLN A 125 5.03 -2.06 13.20
CA GLN A 125 5.82 -0.81 13.19
C GLN A 125 4.95 0.41 13.55
N VAL A 126 3.72 0.49 13.06
CA VAL A 126 2.77 1.55 13.44
C VAL A 126 2.44 1.49 14.93
N LYS A 127 2.21 0.29 15.49
CA LYS A 127 1.92 0.10 16.92
C LYS A 127 3.09 0.50 17.81
N GLU A 128 4.33 0.25 17.40
CA GLU A 128 5.53 0.76 18.09
C GLU A 128 5.54 2.29 18.14
N GLN A 129 5.27 2.96 17.02
CA GLN A 129 5.22 4.43 16.96
C GLN A 129 4.10 5.02 17.82
N GLN A 130 3.01 4.26 18.02
CA GLN A 130 1.92 4.60 18.94
C GLN A 130 2.21 4.22 20.41
N LEU A 131 3.40 3.70 20.74
CA LEU A 131 3.78 3.21 22.08
C LEU A 131 2.91 2.04 22.59
N LYS A 132 2.36 1.23 21.68
CA LYS A 132 1.52 0.05 21.97
C LYS A 132 2.33 -1.24 21.80
N SER A 133 3.39 -1.41 22.59
CA SER A 133 4.38 -2.49 22.40
C SER A 133 3.78 -3.90 22.44
N GLU A 134 2.81 -4.18 23.32
CA GLU A 134 2.17 -5.50 23.38
C GLU A 134 1.45 -5.85 22.06
N HIS A 135 0.68 -4.91 21.51
CA HIS A 135 0.02 -5.10 20.21
C HIS A 135 1.02 -5.21 19.05
N ALA A 136 2.17 -4.54 19.13
CA ALA A 136 3.22 -4.68 18.13
C ALA A 136 3.80 -6.11 18.12
N LEU A 137 4.09 -6.66 19.30
CA LEU A 137 4.59 -8.03 19.44
C LEU A 137 3.59 -9.07 18.91
N GLU A 138 2.30 -8.88 19.17
CA GLU A 138 1.24 -9.73 18.59
C GLU A 138 1.23 -9.68 17.05
N CYS A 139 1.41 -8.49 16.48
CA CYS A 139 1.50 -8.32 15.02
C CYS A 139 2.71 -9.06 14.44
N TYR A 140 3.89 -8.97 15.08
CA TYR A 140 5.08 -9.66 14.62
C TYR A 140 5.00 -11.17 14.78
N ALA A 141 4.40 -11.66 15.88
CA ALA A 141 4.14 -13.09 16.06
C ALA A 141 3.27 -13.65 14.92
N ARG A 142 2.13 -12.99 14.64
CA ARG A 142 1.24 -13.38 13.53
C ARG A 142 1.92 -13.25 12.16
N CYS A 143 2.78 -12.25 11.98
CA CYS A 143 3.59 -12.10 10.77
C CYS A 143 4.47 -13.33 10.54
N LEU A 144 5.18 -13.81 11.58
CA LEU A 144 6.06 -14.96 11.52
C LEU A 144 5.31 -16.29 11.37
N GLU A 145 4.09 -16.39 11.90
CA GLU A 145 3.19 -17.52 11.63
C GLU A 145 2.84 -17.64 10.14
N LEU A 146 2.60 -16.50 9.46
CA LEU A 146 2.31 -16.48 8.02
C LEU A 146 3.56 -16.60 7.14
N CYS A 147 4.66 -15.97 7.54
CA CYS A 147 5.92 -15.98 6.81
C CYS A 147 7.11 -16.08 7.78
N PRO A 148 7.59 -17.31 8.06
CA PRO A 148 8.72 -17.54 8.95
C PRO A 148 10.05 -16.90 8.48
N PHE A 149 10.13 -16.46 7.23
CA PHE A 149 11.32 -15.84 6.63
C PHE A 149 11.37 -14.30 6.78
N MET A 150 10.39 -13.70 7.47
CA MET A 150 10.38 -12.25 7.75
C MET A 150 11.40 -11.91 8.85
N TRP A 151 12.67 -11.84 8.47
CA TRP A 151 13.79 -11.56 9.38
C TRP A 151 13.56 -10.31 10.25
N GLU A 152 13.12 -9.20 9.64
CA GLU A 152 12.91 -7.95 10.38
C GLU A 152 11.80 -8.05 11.44
N ALA A 153 10.82 -8.95 11.25
CA ALA A 153 9.79 -9.22 12.24
C ALA A 153 10.35 -10.08 13.39
N TYR A 154 11.18 -11.07 13.07
CA TYR A 154 11.87 -11.89 14.07
C TYR A 154 12.79 -11.06 14.96
N GLU A 155 13.57 -10.15 14.36
CA GLU A 155 14.44 -9.23 15.10
C GLU A 155 13.66 -8.36 16.08
N ARG A 156 12.48 -7.86 15.71
CA ARG A 156 11.67 -7.04 16.61
C ARG A 156 10.87 -7.83 17.64
N TRP A 157 10.52 -9.08 17.33
CA TRP A 157 9.76 -9.95 18.23
C TRP A 157 10.61 -10.59 19.33
N SER A 158 11.91 -10.78 19.08
CA SER A 158 12.81 -11.58 19.93
C SER A 158 13.52 -10.82 21.06
N TRP A 159 13.39 -9.49 21.16
CA TRP A 159 14.09 -8.65 22.14
C TRP A 159 13.18 -7.64 22.84
#